data_AF-A0A7Y1T0C5-F1
#
_entry.id   AF-A0A7Y1T0C5-F1
#
_cell.length_a   1.000
_cell.length_b   1.000
_cell.length_c   1.000
_cell.angle_alpha   90.00
_cell.angle_beta   90.00
_cell.angle_gamma   90.00
#
_symmetry.space_group_name_H-M   'P 1'
#
loop_
_entity.id
_entity.type
_entity.pdbx_description
1 polymer ?
#
loop_
_entity_poly.entity_id
_entity_poly.type
_entity_poly.pdbx_seq_one_letter_code
_entity_poly.pdbx_strand_id
1 'polypeptide(L)'
;MKTLIKSILLFVLFGCFIACNNATKASDNATNDTTNDEASTEKTGQAFIKDEGSTPNALQLAIQSEDHSTLVAAVQAAGVENALVNVGPLTVFA
;
A
#
# COMPACT_ATOMS: atom_id res chain seq x y z
N MET A 1 4.49 -11.91 -41.24
CA MET A 1 4.47 -10.45 -41.00
C MET A 1 3.42 -10.02 -39.97
N LYS A 2 2.16 -10.48 -40.05
CA LYS A 2 1.07 -10.10 -39.12
C LYS A 2 1.29 -10.52 -37.65
N THR A 3 1.93 -11.67 -37.41
CA THR A 3 2.23 -12.18 -36.07
C THR A 3 3.38 -11.43 -35.40
N LEU A 4 4.33 -10.94 -36.20
CA LEU A 4 5.48 -10.16 -35.74
C LEU A 4 5.06 -8.75 -35.30
N ILE A 5 4.10 -8.14 -36.00
CA ILE A 5 3.48 -6.86 -35.59
C ILE A 5 2.72 -7.00 -34.26
N LYS A 6 1.95 -8.09 -34.08
CA LYS A 6 1.25 -8.35 -32.80
C LYS A 6 2.22 -8.58 -31.63
N SER A 7 3.35 -9.25 -31.88
CA SER A 7 4.39 -9.46 -30.87
C SER A 7 5.08 -8.16 -30.47
N ILE A 8 5.30 -7.24 -31.41
CA ILE A 8 5.86 -5.91 -31.14
C ILE A 8 4.87 -5.05 -30.33
N LEU A 9 3.58 -5.07 -30.69
CA LEU A 9 2.54 -4.31 -29.99
C LEU A 9 2.38 -4.77 -28.52
N LEU A 10 2.51 -6.08 -28.26
CA LEU A 10 2.40 -6.64 -26.92
C LEU A 10 3.60 -6.30 -26.03
N PHE A 11 4.81 -6.21 -26.60
CA PHE A 11 6.03 -5.86 -25.87
C PHE A 11 6.10 -4.37 -25.52
N VAL A 12 5.60 -3.49 -26.39
CA VAL A 12 5.47 -2.05 -26.14
C VAL A 12 4.47 -1.74 -25.03
N LEU A 13 3.36 -2.49 -24.96
CA LEU A 13 2.36 -2.32 -23.90
C LEU A 13 2.88 -2.75 -22.52
N PHE A 14 3.79 -3.72 -22.46
CA PHE A 14 4.45 -4.15 -21.23
C PHE A 14 5.58 -3.19 -20.79
N GLY A 15 6.26 -2.55 -21.74
CA GLY A 15 7.34 -1.58 -21.48
C GLY A 15 6.88 -0.25 -20.89
N CYS A 16 5.62 0.17 -21.10
CA CYS A 16 5.08 1.40 -20.52
C CYS A 16 4.96 1.38 -18.98
N PHE A 17 4.94 0.19 -18.35
CA PHE A 17 4.90 0.10 -16.88
C PHE A 17 6.25 0.35 -16.20
N ILE A 18 7.38 0.30 -16.95
CA ILE A 18 8.73 0.50 -16.39
C ILE A 18 9.22 1.96 -16.52
N ALA A 19 8.48 2.82 -17.22
CA ALA A 19 8.92 4.19 -17.53
C ALA A 19 8.45 5.28 -16.55
N CYS A 20 7.74 4.93 -15.46
CA CYS A 20 7.54 5.84 -14.33
C CYS A 20 8.60 5.60 -13.25
N ASN A 21 9.85 5.95 -13.57
CA ASN A 21 10.85 6.35 -12.58
C ASN A 21 11.71 7.47 -13.17
N ASN A 22 11.22 8.68 -13.02
CA ASN A 22 11.88 9.94 -13.35
C ASN A 22 12.83 10.35 -12.20
N ALA A 23 14.04 9.77 -12.19
CA ALA A 23 15.16 10.33 -11.43
C ALA A 23 15.87 11.42 -12.25
N THR A 24 15.27 12.61 -12.32
CA THR A 24 15.99 13.84 -12.67
C THR A 24 16.30 14.58 -11.38
N LYS A 25 17.53 14.43 -10.86
CA LYS A 25 18.12 15.38 -9.91
C LYS A 25 19.31 16.08 -10.58
N ALA A 26 19.12 17.34 -10.93
CA ALA A 26 20.18 18.34 -10.98
C ALA A 26 19.60 19.70 -10.58
N SER A 27 20.25 20.31 -9.58
CA SER A 27 20.20 21.69 -9.08
C SER A 27 19.03 22.19 -8.22
N ASP A 28 19.39 22.35 -6.93
CA ASP A 28 19.22 23.53 -6.06
C ASP A 28 17.82 24.04 -5.73
N ASN A 29 17.38 23.77 -4.49
CA ASN A 29 17.54 24.67 -3.32
C ASN A 29 16.41 24.40 -2.29
N ALA A 30 16.71 24.65 -1.02
CA ALA A 30 15.86 24.53 0.17
C ALA A 30 15.76 23.14 0.83
N THR A 31 16.60 23.00 1.87
CA THR A 31 16.36 22.31 3.14
C THR A 31 14.89 21.99 3.43
N ASN A 32 14.59 20.69 3.49
CA ASN A 32 13.95 20.06 4.64
C ASN A 32 14.30 18.59 4.61
N ASP A 33 15.29 18.28 5.44
CA ASP A 33 15.72 16.94 5.80
C ASP A 33 14.57 16.25 6.56
N THR A 34 14.03 15.20 5.97
CA THR A 34 13.86 13.91 6.65
C THR A 34 13.67 12.87 5.54
N THR A 35 14.82 12.32 5.17
CA THR A 35 14.94 11.01 4.53
C THR A 35 14.35 9.97 5.49
N ASN A 36 13.37 9.20 5.04
CA ASN A 36 13.07 7.87 5.57
C ASN A 36 12.54 7.02 4.41
N ASP A 37 13.45 6.75 3.46
CA ASP A 37 13.44 5.50 2.74
C ASP A 37 13.96 4.43 3.69
N GLU A 38 13.07 3.64 4.29
CA GLU A 38 13.28 2.22 4.63
C GLU A 38 11.90 1.58 4.87
N ALA A 39 11.36 0.94 3.83
CA ALA A 39 10.24 0.01 3.93
C ALA A 39 10.73 -1.29 4.61
N SER A 40 10.99 -1.23 5.91
CA SER A 40 11.05 -2.43 6.72
C SER A 40 9.62 -2.90 6.96
N THR A 41 9.22 -3.96 6.26
CA THR A 41 7.97 -4.71 6.52
C THR A 41 8.15 -5.55 7.78
N GLU A 42 8.51 -4.92 8.89
CA GLU A 42 8.48 -5.54 10.21
C GLU A 42 7.07 -5.33 10.74
N LYS A 43 6.25 -6.40 10.74
CA LYS A 43 4.90 -6.43 11.30
C LYS A 43 4.94 -6.16 12.80
N THR A 44 5.07 -4.89 13.15
CA THR A 44 5.23 -4.39 14.51
C THR A 44 4.07 -3.46 14.84
N GLY A 45 3.71 -3.37 16.12
CA GLY A 45 2.57 -2.57 16.58
C GLY A 45 1.33 -3.39 16.92
N GLN A 46 0.28 -2.68 17.31
CA GLN A 46 -0.92 -3.27 17.92
C GLN A 46 -1.77 -4.04 16.90
N ALA A 47 -1.59 -3.81 15.60
CA ALA A 47 -2.42 -4.41 14.56
C ALA A 47 -2.24 -5.93 14.42
N PHE A 48 -1.10 -6.43 14.88
CA PHE A 48 -0.74 -7.85 14.80
C PHE A 48 -0.96 -8.60 16.12
N ILE A 49 -1.37 -7.89 17.17
CA ILE A 49 -1.77 -8.50 18.43
C ILE A 49 -3.21 -8.99 18.28
N LYS A 50 -3.40 -10.28 18.49
CA LYS A 50 -4.73 -10.90 18.53
C LYS A 50 -5.33 -10.64 19.91
N ASP A 51 -6.30 -9.74 19.99
CA ASP A 51 -7.08 -9.50 21.20
C ASP A 51 -8.40 -10.27 21.10
N GLU A 52 -8.57 -11.28 21.97
CA GLU A 52 -9.72 -12.19 22.01
C GLU A 52 -10.78 -11.76 23.05
N GLY A 53 -10.52 -10.71 23.84
CA GLY A 53 -11.37 -10.30 24.96
C GLY A 53 -12.09 -8.96 24.77
N SER A 54 -11.68 -8.16 23.77
CA SER A 54 -12.15 -6.79 23.57
C SER A 54 -13.11 -6.66 22.38
N THR A 55 -13.81 -5.52 22.33
CA THR A 55 -14.59 -5.12 21.17
C THR A 55 -13.68 -5.02 19.93
N PRO A 56 -14.02 -5.66 18.79
CA PRO A 56 -13.20 -5.60 17.58
C PRO A 56 -13.02 -4.17 17.08
N ASN A 57 -11.80 -3.81 16.66
CA ASN A 57 -11.57 -2.55 15.96
C ASN A 57 -11.95 -2.63 14.48
N ALA A 58 -11.88 -1.51 13.78
CA ALA A 58 -12.28 -1.40 12.38
C ALA A 58 -11.52 -2.37 11.46
N LEU A 59 -10.22 -2.55 11.67
CA LEU A 59 -9.42 -3.48 10.87
C LEU A 59 -9.84 -4.93 11.09
N GLN A 60 -10.07 -5.32 12.35
CA GLN A 60 -10.50 -6.68 12.67
C GLN A 60 -11.90 -6.97 12.18
N LEU A 61 -12.80 -5.98 12.19
CA LEU A 61 -14.13 -6.09 11.61
C LEU A 61 -14.06 -6.29 10.08
N ALA A 62 -13.21 -5.52 9.40
CA ALA A 62 -13.02 -5.66 7.96
C ALA A 62 -12.39 -7.01 7.57
N ILE A 63 -11.43 -7.52 8.35
CA ILE A 63 -10.82 -8.85 8.13
C ILE A 63 -11.84 -9.98 8.30
N GLN A 64 -12.81 -9.82 9.21
CA GLN A 64 -13.85 -10.83 9.47
C GLN A 64 -15.00 -10.80 8.46
N SER A 65 -15.02 -9.82 7.55
CA SER A 65 -16.09 -9.64 6.59
C SER A 65 -15.61 -9.90 5.15
N GLU A 66 -16.29 -10.79 4.44
CA GLU A 66 -15.94 -11.18 3.07
C GLU A 66 -16.04 -10.00 2.09
N ASP A 67 -17.03 -9.13 2.28
CA ASP A 67 -17.30 -7.96 1.42
C ASP A 67 -16.16 -6.93 1.45
N HIS A 68 -15.33 -6.93 2.50
CA HIS A 68 -14.27 -5.93 2.71
C HIS A 68 -12.87 -6.43 2.32
N SER A 69 -12.76 -7.58 1.65
CA SER A 69 -11.48 -8.19 1.25
C SER A 69 -10.57 -7.27 0.43
N THR A 70 -11.15 -6.47 -0.48
CA THR A 70 -10.39 -5.49 -1.28
C THR A 70 -9.84 -4.35 -0.43
N LEU A 71 -10.63 -3.86 0.54
CA LEU A 71 -10.17 -2.84 1.49
C LEU A 71 -9.01 -3.37 2.32
N VAL A 72 -9.13 -4.59 2.87
CA VAL A 72 -8.08 -5.21 3.68
C VAL A 72 -6.79 -5.36 2.88
N ALA A 73 -6.89 -5.83 1.62
CA ALA A 73 -5.72 -5.94 0.74
C ALA A 73 -5.06 -4.58 0.48
N ALA A 74 -5.85 -3.52 0.24
CA ALA A 74 -5.33 -2.17 0.05
C ALA A 74 -4.65 -1.62 1.31
N VAL A 75 -5.24 -1.84 2.48
CA VAL A 75 -4.68 -1.43 3.77
C VAL A 75 -3.33 -2.12 4.03
N GLN A 76 -3.24 -3.42 3.76
CA GLN A 76 -2.00 -4.18 3.90
C GLN A 76 -0.93 -3.75 2.89
N ALA A 77 -1.33 -3.48 1.65
CA ALA A 77 -0.41 -2.97 0.63
C ALA A 77 0.09 -1.55 0.95
N ALA A 78 -0.73 -0.73 1.62
CA ALA A 78 -0.39 0.61 2.05
C ALA A 78 0.35 0.67 3.40
N GLY A 79 0.42 -0.43 4.16
CA GLY A 79 1.09 -0.48 5.47
C GLY A 79 0.42 0.37 6.56
N VAL A 80 -0.89 0.58 6.48
CA VAL A 80 -1.65 1.46 7.39
C VAL A 80 -2.42 0.71 8.48
N GLU A 81 -2.13 -0.57 8.70
CA GLU A 81 -2.84 -1.42 9.68
C GLU A 81 -2.78 -0.83 11.09
N ASN A 82 -1.60 -0.38 11.52
CA ASN A 82 -1.40 0.14 12.88
C ASN A 82 -2.17 1.46 13.12
N ALA A 83 -2.48 2.21 12.06
CA ALA A 83 -3.29 3.42 12.15
C ALA A 83 -4.76 3.09 12.43
N LEU A 84 -5.28 2.00 11.85
CA LEU A 84 -6.68 1.59 12.00
C LEU A 84 -7.01 0.91 13.34
N VAL A 85 -5.99 0.51 14.09
CA VAL A 85 -6.13 -0.10 15.42
C VAL A 85 -5.72 0.83 16.55
N ASN A 86 -5.30 2.05 16.23
CA ASN A 86 -4.87 3.02 17.24
C ASN A 86 -6.07 3.46 18.11
N VAL A 87 -5.78 3.84 19.34
CA VAL A 87 -6.79 4.34 20.28
C VAL A 87 -7.36 5.67 19.77
N GLY A 88 -8.68 5.73 19.60
CA GLY A 88 -9.39 6.94 19.20
C GLY A 88 -10.71 6.66 18.47
N PRO A 89 -11.64 7.63 18.44
CA PRO A 89 -12.84 7.51 17.62
C PRO A 89 -12.45 7.62 16.14
N LEU A 90 -12.39 6.47 15.47
CA LEU A 90 -12.15 6.37 14.03
C LEU A 90 -13.44 5.93 13.33
N THR A 91 -13.70 6.52 12.17
CA THR A 91 -14.79 6.10 11.27
C THR A 91 -14.19 5.77 9.92
N VAL A 92 -14.38 4.53 9.46
CA VAL A 92 -13.95 4.06 8.14
C VAL A 92 -15.17 3.99 7.24
N PHE A 93 -15.11 4.65 6.08
CA PHE A 93 -16.12 4.54 5.03
C PHE A 93 -15.64 3.47 4.06
N ALA A 94 -16.17 2.25 4.23
CA ALA A 94 -15.71 1.03 3.60
C ALA A 94 -16.67 0.57 2.50
#